data_AF-A0A4Q8TU30-F1
#
_entry.id   AF-A0A4Q8TU30-F1
#
_cell.length_a   1.000
_cell.length_b   1.000
_cell.length_c   1.000
_cell.angle_alpha   90.00
_cell.angle_beta   90.00
_cell.angle_gamma   90.00
#
_symmetry.space_group_name_H-M   'P 1'
#
loop_
_entity.id
_entity.type
_entity.pdbx_description
1 polymer ?
#
loop_
_entity_poly.entity_id
_entity_poly.type
_entity_poly.pdbx_seq_one_letter_code
_entity_poly.pdbx_strand_id
1 'polypeptide(L)'
;MKISDLSQNTIASLFFSVVMLFIVAFDNGVPSFDELKEVSGTLEWFEAKGKNRSTLRFKLKEHEEMFVYHSIAGSISAIKSALIKEGTTLKVLYDPNDSDSALWEFETIHPIYQIVSDNHLVKSYRSIAENYKSNESLGFILLLGGLAFSLFFLAIDWEIKRDVD
;
A
#
# COMPACT_ATOMS: atom_id res chain seq x y z
N MET A 1 10.15 35.47 13.44
CA MET A 1 11.14 34.37 13.52
C MET A 1 11.57 34.01 12.10
N LYS A 2 12.87 33.98 11.80
CA LYS A 2 13.38 33.55 10.48
C LYS A 2 13.59 32.03 10.51
N ILE A 3 13.65 31.39 9.34
CA ILE A 3 13.93 29.94 9.25
C ILE A 3 15.29 29.60 9.87
N SER A 4 16.27 30.52 9.80
CA SER A 4 17.57 30.40 10.47
C SER A 4 17.50 30.30 11.99
N ASP A 5 16.37 30.70 12.59
CA ASP A 5 16.18 30.73 14.04
C ASP A 5 15.55 29.42 14.55
N LEU A 6 15.17 28.50 13.66
CA LEU A 6 14.52 27.25 14.02
C LEU A 6 15.54 26.19 14.46
N SER A 7 15.20 25.42 15.49
CA SER A 7 15.97 24.27 15.91
C SER A 7 15.90 23.14 14.87
N GLN A 8 16.90 22.24 14.90
CA GLN A 8 16.91 21.05 14.05
C GLN A 8 15.68 20.18 14.27
N ASN A 9 15.14 20.13 15.50
CA ASN A 9 13.93 19.38 15.84
C ASN A 9 12.69 19.94 15.14
N THR A 10 12.56 21.27 15.10
CA THR A 10 11.47 21.94 14.37
C THR A 10 11.56 21.67 12.87
N ILE A 11 12.76 21.80 12.29
CA ILE A 11 12.97 21.53 10.86
C ILE A 11 12.66 20.07 10.53
N ALA A 12 13.14 19.12 11.33
CA ALA A 12 12.91 17.69 11.11
C ALA A 12 11.44 17.29 11.24
N SER A 13 10.74 17.80 12.25
CA SER A 13 9.30 17.51 12.45
C SER A 13 8.42 18.12 11.36
N LEU A 14 8.71 19.34 10.91
CA LEU A 14 8.03 19.95 9.77
C LEU A 14 8.27 19.16 8.48
N PHE A 15 9.52 18.78 8.20
CA PHE A 15 9.85 17.95 7.05
C PHE A 15 9.11 16.62 7.07
N PHE A 16 9.13 15.91 8.21
CA PHE A 16 8.38 14.67 8.39
C PHE A 16 6.87 14.87 8.13
N SER A 17 6.28 15.94 8.66
CA SER A 17 4.86 16.24 8.46
C SER A 17 4.51 16.51 7.00
N VAL A 18 5.38 17.22 6.27
CA VAL A 18 5.21 17.46 4.83
C VAL A 18 5.29 16.15 4.04
N VAL A 19 6.24 15.28 4.36
CA VAL A 19 6.36 13.96 3.73
C VAL A 19 5.11 13.11 4.02
N MET A 20 4.64 13.08 5.26
CA MET A 20 3.42 12.35 5.62
C MET A 20 2.18 12.94 4.94
N LEU A 21 2.08 14.25 4.82
CA LEU A 21 0.99 14.92 4.11
C LEU A 21 0.98 14.51 2.65
N PHE A 22 2.14 14.46 2.00
CA PHE A 22 2.26 13.97 0.64
C PHE A 22 1.78 12.52 0.52
N ILE A 23 2.24 11.62 1.41
CA ILE A 23 1.81 10.21 1.40
C ILE A 23 0.29 10.10 1.51
N VAL A 24 -0.32 10.81 2.46
CA VAL A 24 -1.77 10.75 2.71
C VAL A 24 -2.58 11.41 1.59
N ALA A 25 -2.11 12.52 1.01
CA ALA A 25 -2.85 13.26 -0.02
C ALA A 25 -2.90 12.56 -1.37
N PHE A 26 -1.92 11.69 -1.66
CA PHE A 26 -1.83 10.93 -2.90
C PHE A 26 -2.20 9.45 -2.72
N ASP A 27 -2.74 9.08 -1.56
CA ASP A 27 -3.30 7.76 -1.33
C ASP A 27 -4.71 7.69 -1.92
N ASN A 28 -4.86 6.98 -3.05
CA ASN A 28 -6.15 6.77 -3.70
C ASN A 28 -7.03 5.76 -2.93
N GLY A 29 -6.46 5.12 -1.90
CA GLY A 29 -7.11 4.13 -1.07
C GLY A 29 -7.53 2.87 -1.84
N VAL A 30 -8.37 2.05 -1.19
CA VAL A 30 -8.90 0.82 -1.81
C VAL A 30 -10.06 1.14 -2.76
N PRO A 31 -9.99 0.72 -4.04
CA PRO A 31 -11.09 0.90 -5.00
C PRO A 31 -12.37 0.20 -4.52
N SER A 32 -13.53 0.74 -4.92
CA SER A 32 -14.82 0.14 -4.60
C SER A 32 -15.03 -1.17 -5.36
N PHE A 33 -15.84 -2.07 -4.81
CA PHE A 33 -16.07 -3.38 -5.43
C PHE A 33 -16.60 -3.28 -6.87
N ASP A 34 -17.43 -2.28 -7.15
CA ASP A 34 -18.07 -2.08 -8.47
C ASP A 34 -17.09 -1.56 -9.54
N GLU A 35 -15.94 -1.02 -9.13
CA GLU A 35 -14.86 -0.58 -10.01
C GLU A 35 -13.90 -1.72 -10.39
N LEU A 36 -14.00 -2.86 -9.68
CA LEU A 36 -13.13 -4.01 -9.90
C LEU A 36 -13.61 -4.87 -11.07
N LYS A 37 -12.65 -5.34 -11.85
CA LYS A 37 -12.86 -6.32 -12.91
C LYS A 37 -12.56 -7.72 -12.39
N GLU A 38 -13.44 -8.66 -12.72
CA GLU A 38 -13.24 -10.08 -12.44
C GLU A 38 -12.65 -10.79 -13.67
N VAL A 39 -11.59 -11.56 -13.46
CA VAL A 39 -11.04 -12.46 -14.47
C VAL A 39 -10.84 -13.84 -13.90
N SER A 40 -10.93 -14.86 -14.76
CA SER A 40 -10.74 -16.26 -14.40
C SER A 40 -9.80 -16.92 -15.38
N GLY A 41 -8.88 -17.73 -14.89
CA GLY A 41 -7.90 -18.40 -15.72
C GLY A 41 -7.09 -19.44 -14.96
N THR A 42 -6.38 -20.25 -15.71
CA THR A 42 -5.44 -21.24 -15.23
C THR A 42 -4.13 -20.55 -14.85
N LEU A 43 -3.59 -20.87 -13.69
CA LEU A 43 -2.27 -20.39 -13.29
C LEU A 43 -1.21 -20.80 -14.34
N GLU A 44 -0.52 -19.82 -14.92
CA GLU A 44 0.60 -20.02 -15.83
C GLU A 44 1.90 -20.15 -15.05
N TRP A 45 2.20 -19.13 -14.25
CA TRP A 45 3.38 -19.07 -13.39
C TRP A 45 3.12 -18.20 -12.17
N PHE A 46 3.92 -18.41 -11.13
CA PHE A 46 3.92 -17.63 -9.90
C PHE A 46 5.36 -17.42 -9.42
N GLU A 47 5.67 -16.21 -8.95
CA GLU A 47 6.93 -15.82 -8.37
C GLU A 47 6.70 -15.10 -7.03
N ALA A 48 7.54 -15.39 -6.03
CA ALA A 48 7.54 -14.65 -4.78
C ALA A 48 8.76 -13.73 -4.71
N LYS A 49 8.52 -12.42 -4.78
CA LYS A 49 9.54 -11.36 -4.72
C LYS A 49 9.59 -10.68 -3.35
N GLY A 50 10.63 -9.86 -3.16
CA GLY A 50 10.82 -9.03 -1.97
C GLY A 50 11.50 -9.74 -0.79
N LYS A 51 11.90 -8.95 0.22
CA LYS A 51 12.45 -9.48 1.48
C LYS A 51 11.39 -10.35 2.15
N ASN A 52 11.76 -11.59 2.49
CA ASN A 52 10.87 -12.61 3.04
C ASN A 52 9.76 -13.13 2.10
N ARG A 53 9.89 -12.96 0.77
CA ARG A 53 8.89 -13.45 -0.21
C ARG A 53 7.49 -12.87 0.07
N SER A 54 7.48 -11.57 0.37
CA SER A 54 6.32 -10.81 0.88
C SER A 54 5.43 -10.23 -0.23
N THR A 55 5.83 -10.37 -1.50
CA THR A 55 5.05 -9.96 -2.66
C THR A 55 4.92 -11.14 -3.60
N LEU A 56 3.69 -11.51 -3.94
CA LEU A 56 3.39 -12.65 -4.80
C LEU A 56 2.94 -12.12 -6.16
N ARG A 57 3.71 -12.39 -7.21
CA ARG A 57 3.37 -12.05 -8.59
C ARG A 57 2.98 -13.30 -9.36
N PHE A 58 1.97 -13.24 -10.19
CA PHE A 58 1.53 -14.39 -10.97
C PHE A 58 0.83 -13.96 -12.25
N LYS A 59 0.71 -14.90 -13.19
CA LYS A 59 0.03 -14.73 -14.46
C LYS A 59 -0.95 -15.86 -14.71
N LEU A 60 -2.05 -15.55 -15.38
CA LEU A 60 -3.04 -16.52 -15.84
C LEU A 60 -2.84 -16.75 -17.34
N LYS A 61 -2.96 -18.00 -17.80
CA LYS A 61 -2.69 -18.38 -19.20
C LYS A 61 -3.61 -17.66 -20.20
N GLU A 62 -4.82 -17.36 -19.77
CA GLU A 62 -5.89 -16.80 -20.60
C GLU A 62 -5.93 -15.27 -20.58
N HIS A 63 -5.02 -14.62 -19.85
CA HIS A 63 -4.98 -13.16 -19.69
C HIS A 63 -3.57 -12.63 -19.94
N GLU A 64 -3.46 -11.47 -20.56
CA GLU A 64 -2.16 -10.83 -20.81
C GLU A 64 -1.64 -10.12 -19.55
N GLU A 65 -2.57 -9.66 -18.72
CA GLU A 65 -2.33 -8.95 -17.47
C GLU A 65 -1.53 -9.80 -16.47
N MET A 66 -0.68 -9.12 -15.71
CA MET A 66 0.00 -9.69 -14.56
C MET A 66 -0.66 -9.22 -13.27
N PHE A 67 -0.62 -10.08 -12.26
CA PHE A 67 -1.29 -9.85 -11.01
C PHE A 67 -0.30 -9.85 -9.86
N VAL A 68 -0.54 -9.00 -8.86
CA VAL A 68 0.24 -8.95 -7.64
C VAL A 68 -0.64 -9.03 -6.40
N TYR A 69 -0.18 -9.81 -5.42
CA TYR A 69 -0.73 -9.83 -4.07
C TYR A 69 0.32 -9.37 -3.08
N HIS A 70 -0.01 -8.33 -2.33
CA HIS A 70 0.85 -7.72 -1.32
C HIS A 70 0.65 -8.35 0.05
N SER A 71 1.73 -8.60 0.80
CA SER A 71 1.65 -9.08 2.19
C SER A 71 0.83 -8.19 3.13
N ILE A 72 0.69 -6.90 2.81
CA ILE A 72 -0.12 -5.94 3.58
C ILE A 72 -1.60 -6.33 3.63
N ALA A 73 -2.10 -7.03 2.60
CA ALA A 73 -3.43 -7.63 2.59
C ALA A 73 -3.59 -8.85 3.52
N GLY A 74 -2.51 -9.27 4.19
CA GLY A 74 -2.48 -10.38 5.15
C GLY A 74 -2.50 -11.75 4.49
N SER A 75 -2.59 -12.82 5.29
CA SER A 75 -2.84 -14.20 4.81
C SER A 75 -1.92 -14.72 3.69
N ILE A 76 -0.69 -14.21 3.58
CA ILE A 76 0.20 -14.51 2.43
C ILE A 76 0.49 -15.99 2.26
N SER A 77 0.58 -16.75 3.36
CA SER A 77 0.79 -18.20 3.29
C SER A 77 -0.38 -18.92 2.61
N ALA A 78 -1.62 -18.49 2.84
CA ALA A 78 -2.79 -19.08 2.21
C ALA A 78 -2.82 -18.80 0.71
N ILE A 79 -2.50 -17.56 0.30
CA ILE A 79 -2.37 -17.21 -1.12
C ILE A 79 -1.25 -18.03 -1.77
N LYS A 80 -0.09 -18.09 -1.13
CA LYS A 80 1.04 -18.87 -1.63
C LYS A 80 0.67 -20.35 -1.81
N SER A 81 -0.05 -20.95 -0.86
CA SER A 81 -0.54 -22.32 -0.99
C SER A 81 -1.50 -22.50 -2.18
N ALA A 82 -2.38 -21.53 -2.45
CA ALA A 82 -3.26 -21.55 -3.62
C ALA A 82 -2.48 -21.39 -4.94
N LEU A 83 -1.37 -20.64 -4.93
CA LEU A 83 -0.53 -20.39 -6.11
C LEU A 83 0.56 -21.45 -6.35
N ILE A 84 0.79 -22.39 -5.43
CA ILE A 84 1.78 -23.48 -5.62
C ILE A 84 1.25 -24.61 -6.50
N LYS A 85 -0.06 -24.77 -6.58
CA LYS A 85 -0.67 -25.88 -7.30
C LYS A 85 -0.75 -25.53 -8.79
N GLU A 86 0.14 -26.09 -9.59
CA GLU A 86 0.13 -25.93 -11.05
C GLU A 86 -1.23 -26.36 -11.63
N GLY A 87 -1.70 -25.63 -12.65
CA GLY A 87 -2.97 -25.93 -13.33
C GLY A 87 -4.23 -25.56 -12.53
N THR A 88 -4.10 -24.94 -11.36
CA THR A 88 -5.23 -24.44 -10.57
C THR A 88 -5.98 -23.37 -11.34
N THR A 89 -7.31 -23.43 -11.31
CA THR A 89 -8.15 -22.35 -11.83
C THR A 89 -8.30 -21.28 -10.77
N LEU A 90 -7.89 -20.07 -11.10
CA LEU A 90 -7.98 -18.89 -10.26
C LEU A 90 -9.05 -17.96 -10.81
N LYS A 91 -9.80 -17.34 -9.91
CA LYS A 91 -10.68 -16.21 -10.19
C LYS A 91 -10.24 -15.07 -9.29
N VAL A 92 -9.94 -13.93 -9.90
CA VAL A 92 -9.38 -12.77 -9.20
C VAL A 92 -10.18 -11.52 -9.51
N LEU A 93 -10.28 -10.62 -8.52
CA LEU A 93 -10.74 -9.24 -8.73
C LEU A 93 -9.53 -8.32 -8.72
N TYR A 94 -9.43 -7.42 -9.68
CA TYR A 94 -8.36 -6.42 -9.79
C TYR A 94 -8.91 -5.10 -10.31
N ASP A 95 -8.19 -4.01 -10.09
CA ASP A 95 -8.49 -2.72 -10.69
C ASP A 95 -7.67 -2.57 -11.98
N PRO A 96 -8.30 -2.43 -13.17
CA PRO A 96 -7.59 -2.23 -14.42
C PRO A 96 -6.92 -0.85 -14.53
N ASN A 97 -7.32 0.13 -13.72
CA ASN A 97 -6.76 1.48 -13.69
C ASN A 97 -5.61 1.62 -12.70
N ASP A 98 -5.47 0.66 -11.77
CA ASP A 98 -4.37 0.64 -10.81
C ASP A 98 -3.23 -0.25 -11.32
N SER A 99 -2.00 0.25 -11.23
CA SER A 99 -0.79 -0.45 -11.66
C SER A 99 0.32 -0.27 -10.65
N ASP A 100 0.84 -1.38 -10.14
CA ASP A 100 1.98 -1.48 -9.23
C ASP A 100 3.29 -1.72 -9.99
N SER A 101 3.33 -1.40 -11.28
CA SER A 101 4.54 -1.49 -12.08
C SER A 101 5.56 -0.47 -11.62
N ALA A 102 6.78 -0.93 -11.33
CA ALA A 102 7.88 -0.01 -11.12
C ALA A 102 8.17 0.78 -12.40
N LEU A 103 8.71 2.00 -12.28
CA LEU A 103 9.01 2.88 -13.42
C LEU A 103 9.95 2.26 -14.48
N TRP A 104 10.69 1.21 -14.12
CA TRP A 104 11.61 0.47 -14.98
C TRP A 104 11.07 -0.90 -15.43
N GLU A 105 9.89 -1.31 -14.98
CA GLU A 105 9.22 -2.52 -15.43
C GLU A 105 8.32 -2.17 -16.64
N PHE A 106 8.53 -2.84 -17.76
CA PHE A 106 7.74 -2.63 -18.99
C PHE A 106 6.39 -3.36 -18.98
N GLU A 107 6.12 -4.10 -17.91
CA GLU A 107 4.96 -4.96 -17.75
C GLU A 107 3.99 -4.29 -16.78
N THR A 108 2.71 -4.18 -17.14
CA THR A 108 1.65 -3.68 -16.24
C THR A 108 1.26 -4.77 -15.25
N ILE A 109 1.42 -4.49 -13.95
CA ILE A 109 1.13 -5.44 -12.88
C ILE A 109 0.00 -4.86 -12.02
N HIS A 110 -1.12 -5.55 -11.98
CA HIS A 110 -2.30 -5.10 -11.27
C HIS A 110 -2.42 -5.72 -9.87
N PRO A 111 -2.63 -4.91 -8.82
CA PRO A 111 -2.94 -5.44 -7.50
C PRO A 111 -4.30 -6.15 -7.53
N ILE A 112 -4.36 -7.30 -6.86
CA ILE A 112 -5.61 -8.03 -6.69
C ILE A 112 -6.28 -7.71 -5.37
N TYR A 113 -7.60 -7.65 -5.41
CA TYR A 113 -8.46 -7.41 -4.27
C TYR A 113 -9.36 -8.61 -3.94
N GLN A 114 -9.28 -9.71 -4.68
CA GLN A 114 -9.91 -10.98 -4.29
C GLN A 114 -9.22 -12.12 -5.00
N ILE A 115 -9.19 -13.29 -4.35
CA ILE A 115 -8.75 -14.53 -4.99
C ILE A 115 -9.60 -15.72 -4.54
N VAL A 116 -10.09 -16.43 -5.54
CA VAL A 116 -10.79 -17.70 -5.45
C VAL A 116 -9.96 -18.73 -6.20
N SER A 117 -9.73 -19.89 -5.60
CA SER A 117 -8.94 -20.98 -6.17
C SER A 117 -9.79 -22.25 -6.18
N ASP A 118 -9.97 -22.87 -7.35
CA ASP A 118 -10.81 -24.06 -7.53
C ASP A 118 -12.19 -23.92 -6.85
N ASN A 119 -12.87 -22.79 -7.07
CA ASN A 119 -14.15 -22.41 -6.42
C ASN A 119 -14.13 -22.23 -4.89
N HIS A 120 -12.95 -22.26 -4.26
CA HIS A 120 -12.80 -21.94 -2.84
C HIS A 120 -12.31 -20.51 -2.66
N LEU A 121 -13.04 -19.72 -1.89
CA LEU A 121 -12.65 -18.36 -1.55
C LEU A 121 -11.41 -18.40 -0.65
N VAL A 122 -10.25 -18.02 -1.19
CA VAL A 122 -8.99 -17.96 -0.45
C VAL A 122 -8.90 -16.64 0.32
N LYS A 123 -9.28 -15.54 -0.34
CA LYS A 123 -9.28 -14.21 0.25
C LYS A 123 -10.36 -13.34 -0.39
N SER A 124 -11.21 -12.73 0.44
CA SER A 124 -12.29 -11.85 0.01
C SER A 124 -11.86 -10.40 -0.16
N TYR A 125 -12.57 -9.68 -1.03
CA TYR A 125 -12.49 -8.21 -1.13
C TYR A 125 -12.57 -7.53 0.22
N ARG A 126 -13.61 -7.86 1.01
CA ARG A 126 -13.81 -7.23 2.31
C ARG A 126 -12.59 -7.37 3.23
N SER A 127 -12.00 -8.57 3.28
CA SER A 127 -10.84 -8.80 4.15
C SER A 127 -9.59 -8.08 3.65
N ILE A 128 -9.39 -7.98 2.33
CA ILE A 128 -8.29 -7.21 1.75
C ILE A 128 -8.51 -5.71 2.04
N ALA A 129 -9.69 -5.19 1.74
CA ALA A 129 -10.05 -3.79 1.95
C ALA A 129 -9.90 -3.36 3.42
N GLU A 130 -10.33 -4.18 4.38
CA GLU A 130 -10.16 -3.89 5.81
C GLU A 130 -8.68 -3.80 6.21
N ASN A 131 -7.81 -4.67 5.67
CA ASN A 131 -6.38 -4.64 5.96
C ASN A 131 -5.67 -3.43 5.34
N TYR A 132 -6.06 -3.02 4.13
CA TYR A 132 -5.55 -1.78 3.54
C TYR A 132 -6.02 -0.55 4.33
N LYS A 133 -7.31 -0.44 4.66
CA LYS A 133 -7.85 0.65 5.50
C LYS A 133 -7.18 0.76 6.86
N SER A 134 -6.84 -0.36 7.49
CA SER A 134 -6.09 -0.34 8.75
C SER A 134 -4.71 0.32 8.58
N ASN A 135 -4.05 0.16 7.43
CA ASN A 135 -2.77 0.79 7.16
C ASN A 135 -2.91 2.26 6.74
N GLU A 136 -3.94 2.61 5.97
CA GLU A 136 -4.30 4.01 5.68
C GLU A 136 -4.45 4.80 6.98
N SER A 137 -5.13 4.22 7.98
CA SER A 137 -5.33 4.87 9.29
C SER A 137 -4.02 5.20 10.01
N LEU A 138 -2.98 4.38 9.83
CA LEU A 138 -1.66 4.61 10.43
C LEU A 138 -0.98 5.82 9.78
N GLY A 139 -1.11 6.00 8.46
CA GLY A 139 -0.61 7.17 7.74
C GLY A 139 -1.21 8.48 8.28
N PHE A 140 -2.53 8.51 8.46
CA PHE A 140 -3.23 9.65 9.06
C PHE A 140 -2.80 9.92 10.52
N ILE A 141 -2.66 8.88 11.34
CA ILE A 141 -2.21 9.01 12.74
C ILE A 141 -0.79 9.59 12.80
N LEU A 142 0.12 9.10 11.95
CA LEU A 142 1.49 9.61 11.88
C LEU A 142 1.54 11.07 11.41
N LEU A 143 0.68 11.46 10.45
CA LEU A 143 0.56 12.85 10.03
C LEU A 143 0.11 13.75 11.19
N LEU A 144 -0.95 13.37 11.90
CA LEU A 144 -1.43 14.13 13.06
C LEU A 144 -0.38 14.24 14.17
N GLY A 145 0.33 13.14 14.45
CA GLY A 145 1.45 13.14 15.38
C GLY A 145 2.57 14.09 14.95
N GLY A 146 2.98 14.03 13.67
CA GLY A 146 4.00 14.92 13.11
C GLY A 146 3.62 16.39 13.23
N LEU A 147 2.37 16.74 12.91
CA LEU A 147 1.86 18.12 13.03
C LEU A 147 1.86 18.59 14.49
N ALA A 148 1.42 17.74 15.42
CA ALA A 148 1.43 18.06 16.85
C ALA A 148 2.86 18.31 17.36
N PHE A 149 3.84 17.47 16.98
CA PHE A 149 5.24 17.68 17.34
C PHE A 149 5.82 18.95 16.70
N SER A 150 5.45 19.24 15.45
CA SER A 150 5.89 20.46 14.76
C SER A 150 5.41 21.71 15.49
N LEU A 151 4.14 21.74 15.92
CA LEU A 151 3.58 22.85 16.70
C LEU A 151 4.27 22.97 18.07
N PHE A 152 4.53 21.83 18.73
CA PHE A 152 5.22 21.81 20.02
C PHE A 152 6.63 22.40 19.93
N PHE A 153 7.44 21.96 18.96
CA PHE A 153 8.80 22.49 18.81
C PHE A 153 8.82 23.95 18.32
N LEU A 154 7.88 24.34 17.45
CA LEU A 154 7.72 25.75 17.08
C LEU A 154 7.39 26.64 18.28
N ALA A 155 6.56 26.17 19.21
CA ALA A 155 6.23 26.92 20.42
C ALA A 155 7.46 27.07 21.34
N ILE A 156 8.29 26.03 21.46
CA ILE A 156 9.56 26.09 22.20
C ILE A 156 10.52 27.09 21.57
N ASP A 157 10.76 27.00 20.25
CA ASP A 157 11.68 27.91 19.55
C ASP A 157 11.20 29.37 19.66
N TRP A 158 9.88 29.59 19.60
CA TRP A 158 9.30 30.91 19.76
C TRP A 158 9.49 31.49 21.17
N GLU A 159 9.28 30.67 22.21
CA GLU A 159 9.49 31.07 23.60
C GLU A 159 10.97 31.39 23.87
N ILE A 160 11.89 30.52 23.42
CA ILE A 160 13.34 30.76 23.55
C ILE A 160 13.72 32.07 22.87
N LYS A 161 13.22 32.33 21.67
CA LYS A 161 13.51 33.58 20.97
C LYS A 161 12.99 34.79 21.74
N ARG A 162 11.77 34.71 22.28
CA ARG A 162 11.15 35.79 23.05
C ARG A 162 11.94 36.10 24.33
N ASP A 163 12.56 35.10 24.95
CA ASP A 163 13.37 35.29 26.16
C ASP A 163 14.77 35.86 25.88
N VAL A 164 15.23 35.81 24.62
CA VAL A 164 16.55 36.31 24.19
C VAL A 164 16.48 37.73 23.61
N ASP A 165 15.31 38.15 23.11
CA ASP A 165 15.02 39.51 22.61
C ASP A 165 14.56 40.46 23.75
#